data_AF-A0A0F9MPL0-F1
#
_entry.id   AF-A0A0F9MPL0-F1
#
_cell.length_a   1.000
_cell.length_b   1.000
_cell.length_c   1.000
_cell.angle_alpha   90.00
_cell.angle_beta   90.00
_cell.angle_gamma   90.00
#
_symmetry.space_group_name_H-M   'P 1'
#
loop_
_entity.id
_entity.type
_entity.pdbx_description
1 polymer ?
#
loop_
_entity_poly.entity_id
_entity_poly.type
_entity_poly.pdbx_seq_one_letter_code
_entity_poly.pdbx_strand_id
1 'polypeptide(L)' 'MKVLVCGDRNWSDYLTIQKQIVKLGRSTIIQGEARGADRIAKQVAQNLGWP' A
#
# COMPACT_ATOMS: atom_id res chain seq x y z
N MET A 1 -0.76 -6.45 12.59
CA MET A 1 0.56 -5.79 12.48
C MET A 1 0.37 -4.39 11.90
N LYS A 2 1.28 -3.45 12.18
CA LYS A 2 1.31 -2.13 11.50
C LYS A 2 2.44 -2.16 10.48
N VAL A 3 2.14 -1.81 9.23
CA VAL A 3 3.10 -1.81 8.12
C VAL A 3 3.15 -0.40 7.54
N LEU A 4 4.33 0.21 7.54
CA LEU A 4 4.58 1.48 6.84
C LEU A 4 4.92 1.18 5.39
N VAL A 5 4.18 1.81 4.47
CA VAL A 5 4.47 1.80 3.04
C VAL A 5 4.81 3.21 2.60
N CYS A 6 5.99 3.37 2.01
CA CYS A 6 6.47 4.61 1.41
C CYS A 6 7.21 4.29 0.11
N GLY A 7 7.35 5.27 -0.78
CA GLY A 7 8.11 5.06 -2.01
C GLY A 7 8.11 6.27 -2.95
N ASP A 8 8.39 6.01 -4.22
CA ASP A 8 8.48 7.04 -5.26
C ASP A 8 7.11 7.70 -5.52
N ARG A 9 7.14 9.02 -5.70
CA ARG A 9 5.98 9.87 -6.04
C ARG A 9 5.43 9.60 -7.44
N ASN A 10 6.22 8.96 -8.31
CA ASN A 10 5.84 8.59 -9.68
C ASN A 10 5.64 7.07 -9.86
N TRP A 11 5.68 6.29 -8.78
CA TRP A 11 5.44 4.85 -8.86
C TRP A 11 4.06 4.55 -9.45
N SER A 12 4.01 3.68 -10.45
CA SER A 12 2.79 3.35 -11.20
C SER A 12 2.43 1.86 -11.18
N ASP A 13 3.34 0.99 -10.71
CA ASP A 13 3.09 -0.46 -10.66
C ASP A 13 2.26 -0.83 -9.42
N TYR A 14 0.95 -0.89 -9.64
CA TYR A 14 -0.03 -1.31 -8.63
C TYR A 14 0.15 -2.77 -8.18
N LEU A 15 0.44 -3.68 -9.10
CA LEU A 15 0.45 -5.12 -8.84
C LEU A 15 1.60 -5.52 -7.92
N THR A 16 2.76 -4.87 -8.06
CA THR A 16 3.91 -5.12 -7.19
C THR A 16 3.59 -4.75 -5.74
N ILE A 17 2.96 -3.60 -5.49
CA ILE A 17 2.57 -3.19 -4.13
C ILE A 17 1.51 -4.14 -3.57
N GLN A 18 0.49 -4.49 -4.35
CA GLN A 18 -0.54 -5.45 -3.93
C GLN A 18 0.06 -6.80 -3.54
N LYS A 19 0.95 -7.35 -4.37
CA LYS A 19 1.60 -8.65 -4.12
C LYS A 19 2.37 -8.65 -2.79
N GLN A 20 3.10 -7.58 -2.48
CA GLN A 20 3.84 -7.49 -1.22
C GLN A 20 2.91 -7.30 -0.03
N ILE A 21 1.89 -6.43 -0.12
CA ILE A 21 0.91 -6.24 0.95
C ILE A 21 0.19 -7.55 1.28
N VAL A 22 -0.27 -8.30 0.27
CA VAL A 22 -0.93 -9.59 0.47
C VAL A 22 0.00 -10.60 1.14
N LYS A 23 1.28 -10.64 0.75
CA LYS A 23 2.28 -11.54 1.35
C LYS A 23 2.48 -11.31 2.85
N LEU A 24 2.31 -10.08 3.32
CA LEU A 24 2.43 -9.72 4.74
C LEU A 24 1.21 -10.12 5.57
N GLY A 25 0.08 -10.44 4.94
CA GLY A 25 -1.18 -10.76 5.62
C GLY A 25 -1.88 -9.54 6.23
N ARG A 26 -3.13 -9.73 6.70
CA ARG A 26 -4.03 -8.64 7.13
C ARG A 26 -3.37 -7.76 8.20
N SER A 27 -3.14 -6.50 7.83
CA SER A 27 -2.38 -5.52 8.62
C SER A 27 -2.99 -4.13 8.49
N THR A 28 -2.66 -3.26 9.44
CA THR A 28 -2.94 -1.82 9.32
C THR A 28 -1.88 -1.18 8.43
N ILE A 29 -2.30 -0.60 7.31
CA ILE A 29 -1.40 0.04 6.34
C ILE A 29 -1.26 1.53 6.68
N ILE A 30 -0.03 1.95 6.96
CA ILE A 30 0.33 3.34 7.22
C ILE A 30 1.05 3.88 5.98
N GLN A 31 0.64 5.04 5.49
CA GLN A 31 1.22 5.71 4.30
C GLN A 31 1.12 7.23 4.43
N GLY A 32 1.93 7.98 3.69
CA GLY A 32 2.11 9.44 3.84
C GLY A 32 1.22 10.32 2.96
N GLU A 33 0.20 9.77 2.31
CA GLU A 33 -0.75 10.43 1.39
C GLU A 33 -0.12 11.11 0.17
N ALA A 34 1.13 10.78 -0.15
CA ALA A 34 1.79 11.25 -1.35
C ALA A 34 1.19 10.62 -2.63
N ARG A 35 1.49 11.24 -3.79
CA ARG A 35 1.27 10.60 -5.09
C ARG A 35 2.14 9.35 -5.24
N GLY A 36 1.81 8.49 -6.21
CA GLY A 36 2.60 7.29 -6.49
C GLY A 36 2.36 6.18 -5.44
N ALA A 37 3.45 5.68 -4.86
CA ALA A 37 3.44 4.46 -4.04
C ALA A 37 2.47 4.55 -2.84
N ASP A 38 2.47 5.65 -2.10
CA ASP A 38 1.64 5.86 -0.92
C ASP A 38 0.13 5.79 -1.25
N ARG A 39 -0.30 6.50 -2.30
CA ARG A 39 -1.68 6.47 -2.77
C ARG A 39 -2.09 5.08 -3.27
N ILE A 40 -1.19 4.38 -3.95
CA ILE A 40 -1.44 3.00 -4.37
C ILE A 40 -1.61 2.09 -3.15
N ALA A 41 -0.76 2.23 -2.12
CA ALA A 41 -0.88 1.44 -0.89
C ALA A 41 -2.22 1.67 -0.19
N LYS A 42 -2.70 2.92 -0.12
CA LYS A 42 -4.03 3.27 0.39
C LYS A 42 -5.14 2.57 -0.40
N GLN A 43 -5.07 2.61 -1.73
CA GLN A 43 -6.05 1.96 -2.61
C GLN A 43 -6.06 0.43 -2.44
N VAL A 44 -4.88 -0.19 -2.37
CA VAL A 44 -4.76 -1.64 -2.13
C VAL A 44 -5.42 -2.02 -0.80
N ALA A 45 -5.12 -1.29 0.28
CA ALA A 45 -5.70 -1.57 1.59
C ALA A 45 -7.23 -1.48 1.56
N GLN A 46 -7.78 -0.42 0.94
CA GLN A 46 -9.22 -0.24 0.77
C GLN A 46 -9.86 -1.39 -0.03
N ASN A 47 -9.25 -1.79 -1.16
CA ASN A 47 -9.75 -2.86 -2.01
C ASN A 47 -9.73 -4.24 -1.31
N LEU A 48 -8.78 -4.45 -0.40
CA LEU A 48 -8.70 -5.67 0.41
C LEU A 48 -9.59 -5.62 1.67
N GLY A 49 -10.20 -4.47 1.98
CA GLY A 49 -10.95 -4.25 3.22
C GLY A 49 -10.06 -4.23 4.47
N TRP A 50 -8.80 -3.80 4.32
CA TRP A 50 -7.81 -3.73 5.38
C TRP A 50 -7.79 -2.32 5.99
N PRO A 51 -7.52 -2.20 7.30
CA PRO A 51 -7.44 -0.91 7.98
C PRO A 51 -6.17 -0.13 7.63
#